data_AF-A0A358SM05-F1
#
_entry.id   AF-A0A358SM05-F1
#
_cell.length_a   1.000
_cell.length_b   1.000
_cell.length_c   1.000
_cell.angle_alpha   90.00
_cell.angle_beta   90.00
_cell.angle_gamma   90.00
#
_symmetry.space_group_name_H-M   'P 1'
#
loop_
_entity.id
_entity.type
_entity.pdbx_description
1 polymer ?
#
loop_
_entity_poly.entity_id
_entity_poly.type
_entity_poly.pdbx_seq_one_letter_code
_entity_poly.pdbx_strand_id
1 'polypeptide(L)'
;MELTEPRVFVENRTFDEIQIGETASLSRTLSREDIELFAVMSGDVNPAHLDEDFAHSDVFHTIIAHGMWGASLISTLLGSRLPGPGMIYLDQTLRFHRPVRIGDTITVSVTAVEKDAGSRRVLLECRCVNQLHEVVIDGAATVIAPAEKVRRPQFALPEVRVSEHGVLFRGLVDRAKGLPPVRMAVVHPVDLDSLLGALQAAREGLIIPVLVGPENRIRALADAHELLIDDLALIGTEHSHEAAEVAVGLARDGKVDALMKGSLHT
;
A
#
# COMPACT_ATOMS: atom_id res chain seq x y z
N MET A 1 9.94 -36.51 4.91
CA MET A 1 9.37 -36.39 6.27
C MET A 1 8.88 -34.96 6.37
N GLU A 2 7.64 -34.71 5.96
CA GLU A 2 7.03 -33.38 6.04
C GLU A 2 6.84 -33.05 7.52
N LEU A 3 7.53 -32.02 7.99
CA LEU A 3 7.31 -31.42 9.29
C LEU A 3 5.94 -30.72 9.21
N THR A 4 4.90 -31.38 9.68
CA THR A 4 3.58 -30.76 9.84
C THR A 4 3.71 -29.64 10.86
N GLU A 5 3.68 -28.39 10.39
CA GLU A 5 3.60 -27.22 11.26
C GLU A 5 2.43 -27.38 12.25
N PRO A 6 2.60 -26.95 13.52
CA PRO A 6 1.53 -27.04 14.50
C PRO A 6 0.31 -26.24 14.02
N ARG A 7 -0.80 -26.95 13.77
CA ARG A 7 -2.05 -26.29 13.40
C ARG A 7 -2.53 -25.44 14.56
N VAL A 8 -2.48 -24.12 14.41
CA VAL A 8 -3.08 -23.19 15.36
C VAL A 8 -4.61 -23.28 15.21
N PHE A 9 -5.32 -23.31 16.32
CA PHE A 9 -6.78 -23.38 16.35
C PHE A 9 -7.35 -22.09 16.94
N VAL A 10 -8.51 -21.67 16.43
CA VAL A 10 -9.36 -20.66 17.07
C VAL A 10 -10.47 -21.39 17.79
N GLU A 11 -10.68 -21.05 19.06
CA GLU A 11 -11.66 -21.68 19.95
C GLU A 11 -12.43 -20.61 20.71
N ASN A 12 -13.74 -20.82 20.86
CA ASN A 12 -14.62 -19.89 21.55
C ASN A 12 -14.74 -20.19 23.06
N ARG A 13 -15.41 -19.28 23.76
CA ARG A 13 -15.94 -19.42 25.10
C ARG A 13 -17.46 -19.35 24.99
N THR A 14 -18.16 -20.39 25.42
CA THR A 14 -19.63 -20.37 25.40
C THR A 14 -20.17 -19.42 26.46
N PHE A 15 -21.45 -19.05 26.36
CA PHE A 15 -22.10 -18.20 27.36
C PHE A 15 -21.90 -18.74 28.79
N ASP A 16 -22.03 -20.05 29.00
CA ASP A 16 -21.90 -20.67 30.32
C ASP A 16 -20.45 -20.70 30.82
N GLU A 17 -19.48 -20.77 29.91
CA GLU A 17 -18.06 -20.78 30.24
C GLU A 17 -17.55 -19.40 30.68
N ILE A 18 -18.06 -18.32 30.07
CA ILE A 18 -17.62 -16.95 30.32
C ILE A 18 -17.93 -16.53 31.76
N GLN A 19 -16.93 -16.02 32.47
CA GLN A 19 -17.09 -15.47 33.82
C GLN A 19 -17.06 -13.93 33.80
N ILE A 20 -17.79 -13.29 34.71
CA ILE A 20 -17.67 -11.84 34.93
C ILE A 20 -16.24 -11.55 35.46
N GLY A 21 -15.62 -10.52 34.90
CA GLY A 21 -14.21 -10.17 35.13
C GLY A 21 -13.23 -10.91 34.20
N GLU A 22 -13.70 -11.87 33.41
CA GLU A 22 -12.84 -12.54 32.42
C GLU A 22 -12.40 -11.53 31.36
N THR A 23 -11.09 -11.52 31.09
CA THR A 23 -10.45 -10.56 30.19
C THR A 23 -9.71 -11.29 29.09
N ALA A 24 -9.78 -10.76 27.86
CA ALA A 24 -8.90 -11.15 26.77
C ALA A 24 -8.21 -9.91 26.19
N SER A 25 -6.96 -10.06 25.77
CA SER A 25 -6.17 -8.96 25.21
C SER A 25 -5.28 -9.37 24.04
N LEU A 26 -4.95 -8.41 23.20
CA LEU A 26 -3.91 -8.51 22.18
C LEU A 26 -3.15 -7.19 22.08
N SER A 27 -1.94 -7.24 21.55
CA SER A 27 -1.13 -6.05 21.28
C SER A 27 -0.74 -6.04 19.81
N ARG A 28 -0.79 -4.87 19.18
CA ARG A 28 -0.32 -4.64 17.81
C ARG A 28 0.37 -3.30 17.71
N THR A 29 1.51 -3.27 17.04
CA THR A 29 2.20 -2.02 16.67
C THR A 29 1.66 -1.52 15.36
N LEU A 30 1.26 -0.25 15.31
CA LEU A 30 0.78 0.38 14.09
C LEU A 30 1.95 0.55 13.10
N SER A 31 1.81 -0.05 11.92
CA SER A 31 2.74 0.19 10.81
C SER A 31 2.16 1.16 9.78
N ARG A 32 2.97 1.55 8.79
CA ARG A 32 2.48 2.35 7.65
C ARG A 32 1.52 1.56 6.79
N GLU A 33 1.84 0.29 6.53
CA GLU A 33 1.01 -0.62 5.73
C GLU A 33 -0.38 -0.79 6.33
N ASP A 34 -0.50 -0.75 7.67
CA ASP A 34 -1.80 -0.79 8.35
C ASP A 34 -2.68 0.42 8.00
N ILE A 35 -2.09 1.61 7.88
CA ILE A 35 -2.80 2.84 7.52
C ILE A 35 -3.24 2.78 6.07
N GLU A 36 -2.34 2.39 5.17
CA GLU A 36 -2.61 2.24 3.73
C GLU A 36 -3.71 1.21 3.48
N LEU A 37 -3.60 0.02 4.08
CA LEU A 37 -4.60 -1.05 3.94
C LEU A 37 -5.95 -0.62 4.49
N PHE A 38 -5.97 0.10 5.62
CA PHE A 38 -7.21 0.59 6.18
C PHE A 38 -7.85 1.67 5.30
N ALA A 39 -7.06 2.59 4.73
CA ALA A 39 -7.55 3.59 3.77
C ALA A 39 -8.13 2.92 2.52
N VAL A 40 -7.45 1.93 1.95
CA VAL A 40 -7.94 1.15 0.79
C VAL A 40 -9.25 0.44 1.11
N MET A 41 -9.36 -0.19 2.29
CA MET A 41 -10.55 -0.94 2.70
C MET A 41 -11.74 -0.03 3.06
N SER A 42 -11.48 1.10 3.72
CA SER A 42 -12.53 2.00 4.23
C SER A 42 -12.94 3.08 3.23
N GLY A 43 -12.08 3.40 2.26
CA GLY A 43 -12.25 4.57 1.38
C GLY A 43 -11.95 5.91 2.06
N ASP A 44 -11.44 5.90 3.29
CA ASP A 44 -11.05 7.11 4.00
C ASP A 44 -9.72 7.64 3.45
N VAL A 45 -9.81 8.72 2.68
CA VAL A 45 -8.68 9.41 2.05
C VAL A 45 -8.34 10.73 2.76
N ASN A 46 -8.71 10.86 4.04
CA ASN A 46 -8.41 12.06 4.80
C ASN A 46 -6.88 12.32 4.80
N PRO A 47 -6.42 13.51 4.37
CA PRO A 47 -5.00 13.83 4.27
C PRO A 47 -4.22 13.65 5.58
N ALA A 48 -4.88 13.79 6.74
CA ALA A 48 -4.27 13.56 8.06
C ALA A 48 -3.70 12.13 8.25
N HIS A 49 -4.11 11.19 7.40
CA HIS A 49 -3.67 9.79 7.42
C HIS A 49 -2.68 9.43 6.30
N LEU A 50 -2.60 10.21 5.21
CA LEU A 50 -1.94 9.79 3.97
C LEU A 50 -0.89 10.77 3.42
N ASP A 51 -0.94 12.04 3.84
CA ASP A 51 -0.07 13.09 3.31
C ASP A 51 0.87 13.59 4.43
N GLU A 52 2.17 13.31 4.29
CA GLU A 52 3.21 13.73 5.25
C GLU A 52 3.36 15.25 5.29
N ASP A 53 3.30 15.92 4.13
CA ASP A 53 3.47 17.36 4.00
C ASP A 53 2.28 18.09 4.64
N PHE A 54 1.07 17.57 4.46
CA PHE A 54 -0.13 18.07 5.14
C PHE A 54 -0.09 17.79 6.65
N ALA A 55 0.26 16.56 7.06
CA ALA A 55 0.28 16.16 8.46
C ALA A 55 1.29 16.95 9.30
N HIS A 56 2.41 17.39 8.72
CA HIS A 56 3.36 18.28 9.40
C HIS A 56 2.79 19.68 9.68
N SER A 57 1.87 20.16 8.84
CA SER A 57 1.20 21.45 8.98
C SER A 57 -0.05 21.45 9.86
N ASP A 58 -0.63 20.27 10.12
CA ASP A 58 -1.84 20.06 10.90
C ASP A 58 -1.55 19.87 12.41
N VAL A 59 -2.57 19.98 13.26
CA VAL A 59 -2.52 19.95 14.75
C VAL A 59 -1.80 18.72 15.31
N PHE A 60 -1.70 17.63 14.53
CA PHE A 60 -1.09 16.38 14.93
C PHE A 60 0.40 16.27 14.60
N HIS A 61 0.92 17.11 13.69
CA HIS A 61 2.31 17.24 13.23
C HIS A 61 2.96 15.95 12.66
N THR A 62 2.20 14.86 12.54
CA THR A 62 2.62 13.52 12.10
C THR A 62 1.41 12.74 11.57
N ILE A 63 1.62 11.77 10.68
CA ILE A 63 0.57 10.82 10.25
C ILE A 63 0.01 10.08 11.48
N ILE A 64 -1.31 10.11 11.64
CA ILE A 64 -2.04 9.39 12.69
C ILE A 64 -2.86 8.24 12.10
N ALA A 65 -3.13 7.21 12.89
CA ALA A 65 -4.02 6.13 12.51
C ALA A 65 -5.46 6.62 12.37
N HIS A 66 -6.23 5.95 11.51
CA HIS A 66 -7.70 5.97 11.58
C HIS A 66 -8.12 5.46 12.96
N GLY A 67 -8.93 6.21 13.72
CA GLY A 67 -9.40 5.75 15.04
C GLY A 67 -10.08 4.38 14.97
N MET A 68 -10.76 4.09 13.86
CA MET A 68 -11.42 2.82 13.59
C MET A 68 -10.46 1.64 13.38
N TRP A 69 -9.17 1.87 13.14
CA TRP A 69 -8.16 0.82 13.16
C TRP A 69 -8.10 0.15 14.54
N GLY A 70 -8.12 0.93 15.62
CA GLY A 70 -8.18 0.38 16.99
C GLY A 70 -9.49 -0.36 17.28
N ALA A 71 -10.61 0.13 16.74
CA ALA A 71 -11.89 -0.56 16.83
C ALA A 71 -11.89 -1.93 16.10
N SER A 72 -11.17 -2.04 14.98
CA SER A 72 -11.01 -3.31 14.26
C SER A 72 -10.28 -4.38 15.10
N LEU A 73 -9.37 -3.94 16.00
CA LEU A 73 -8.68 -4.83 16.92
C LEU A 73 -9.60 -5.33 18.05
N ILE A 74 -10.53 -4.49 18.52
CA ILE A 74 -11.59 -4.91 19.46
C ILE A 74 -12.45 -6.00 18.80
N SER A 75 -12.89 -5.76 17.56
CA SER A 75 -13.64 -6.74 16.77
C SER A 75 -12.88 -8.06 16.60
N THR A 76 -11.57 -7.97 16.36
CA THR A 76 -10.68 -9.14 16.26
C THR A 76 -10.67 -9.95 17.56
N LEU A 77 -10.55 -9.31 18.73
CA LEU A 77 -10.60 -10.00 20.02
C LEU A 77 -11.95 -10.69 20.25
N LEU A 78 -13.04 -9.98 19.99
CA LEU A 78 -14.39 -10.51 20.18
C LEU A 78 -14.63 -11.74 19.29
N GLY A 79 -14.21 -11.68 18.02
CA GLY A 79 -14.45 -12.74 17.05
C GLY A 79 -13.49 -13.94 17.15
N SER A 80 -12.30 -13.76 17.74
CA SER A 80 -11.27 -14.81 17.79
C SER A 80 -10.98 -15.36 19.18
N ARG A 81 -11.29 -14.63 20.27
CA ARG A 81 -10.87 -14.99 21.63
C ARG A 81 -12.02 -15.03 22.64
N LEU A 82 -12.64 -13.88 22.89
CA LEU A 82 -13.66 -13.74 23.95
C LEU A 82 -14.82 -12.86 23.45
N PRO A 83 -16.00 -13.42 23.14
CA PRO A 83 -16.34 -14.85 23.22
C PRO A 83 -15.67 -15.74 22.16
N GLY A 84 -15.19 -15.20 21.05
CA GLY A 84 -14.60 -15.98 19.96
C GLY A 84 -15.64 -16.49 18.94
N PRO A 85 -15.29 -17.52 18.15
CA PRO A 85 -16.11 -18.00 17.03
C PRO A 85 -17.57 -18.31 17.40
N GLY A 86 -18.49 -17.87 16.55
CA GLY A 86 -19.93 -18.08 16.74
C GLY A 86 -20.63 -17.02 17.59
N MET A 87 -19.89 -16.01 18.09
CA MET A 87 -20.50 -14.83 18.70
C MET A 87 -21.21 -13.95 17.65
N ILE A 88 -22.24 -13.23 18.08
CA ILE A 88 -22.93 -12.22 17.26
C ILE A 88 -22.67 -10.85 17.88
N TYR A 89 -22.11 -9.94 17.11
CA TYR A 89 -21.79 -8.59 17.54
C TYR A 89 -23.00 -7.67 17.35
N LEU A 90 -23.56 -7.12 18.44
CA LEU A 90 -24.81 -6.35 18.40
C LEU A 90 -24.58 -4.84 18.45
N ASP A 91 -23.72 -4.39 19.36
CA ASP A 91 -23.51 -2.98 19.65
C ASP A 91 -22.06 -2.71 20.03
N GLN A 92 -21.56 -1.53 19.67
CA GLN A 92 -20.25 -1.03 20.06
C GLN A 92 -20.31 0.47 20.29
N THR A 93 -19.86 0.90 21.47
CA THR A 93 -19.60 2.31 21.77
C THR A 93 -18.10 2.58 21.78
N LEU A 94 -17.66 3.73 21.27
CA LEU A 94 -16.24 4.11 21.20
C LEU A 94 -16.08 5.57 21.59
N ARG A 95 -15.09 5.85 22.43
CA ARG A 95 -14.63 7.19 22.77
C ARG A 95 -13.13 7.26 22.46
N PHE A 96 -12.76 8.19 21.58
CA PHE A 96 -11.39 8.40 21.15
C PHE A 96 -10.77 9.53 21.97
N HIS A 97 -9.74 9.20 22.75
CA HIS A 97 -9.13 10.13 23.71
C HIS A 97 -7.82 10.71 23.20
N ARG A 98 -7.06 9.93 22.44
CA ARG A 98 -5.73 10.28 21.93
C ARG A 98 -5.52 9.72 20.53
N PRO A 99 -4.75 10.42 19.68
CA PRO A 99 -4.32 9.87 18.41
C PRO A 99 -3.34 8.71 18.64
N VAL A 100 -3.33 7.75 17.71
CA VAL A 100 -2.35 6.67 17.63
C VAL A 100 -1.41 7.00 16.47
N ARG A 101 -0.10 6.94 16.69
CA ARG A 101 0.93 7.25 15.68
C ARG A 101 1.60 6.00 15.16
N ILE A 102 2.23 6.11 13.98
CA ILE A 102 3.06 5.03 13.44
C ILE A 102 4.14 4.67 14.47
N GLY A 103 4.30 3.38 14.76
CA GLY A 103 5.22 2.88 15.77
C GLY A 103 4.61 2.76 17.19
N ASP A 104 3.44 3.33 17.46
CA ASP A 104 2.76 3.09 18.74
C ASP A 104 2.30 1.64 18.84
N THR A 105 2.51 1.02 20.00
CA THR A 105 1.98 -0.30 20.32
C THR A 105 0.71 -0.15 21.12
N ILE A 106 -0.41 -0.58 20.54
CA ILE A 106 -1.71 -0.55 21.20
C ILE A 106 -2.03 -1.92 21.76
N THR A 107 -2.23 -1.99 23.07
CA THR A 107 -2.80 -3.13 23.78
C THR A 107 -4.30 -2.94 23.92
N VAL A 108 -5.06 -3.82 23.28
CA VAL A 108 -6.52 -3.85 23.36
C VAL A 108 -6.93 -4.94 24.34
N SER A 109 -7.91 -4.65 25.18
CA SER A 109 -8.51 -5.59 26.12
C SER A 109 -10.03 -5.49 26.11
N VAL A 110 -10.70 -6.64 26.23
CA VAL A 110 -12.14 -6.75 26.47
C VAL A 110 -12.39 -7.51 27.76
N THR A 111 -13.29 -7.01 28.61
CA THR A 111 -13.59 -7.59 29.93
C THR A 111 -15.09 -7.82 30.06
N ALA A 112 -15.54 -9.03 30.34
CA ALA A 112 -16.95 -9.31 30.56
C ALA A 112 -17.42 -8.67 31.88
N VAL A 113 -18.39 -7.77 31.83
CA VAL A 113 -18.88 -7.01 32.99
C VAL A 113 -20.33 -7.34 33.36
N GLU A 114 -21.12 -7.80 32.39
CA GLU A 114 -22.52 -8.21 32.62
C GLU A 114 -22.91 -9.37 31.72
N LYS A 115 -23.83 -10.23 32.21
CA LYS A 115 -24.41 -11.35 31.48
C LYS A 115 -25.92 -11.39 31.67
N ASP A 116 -26.66 -11.49 30.58
CA ASP A 116 -28.10 -11.77 30.57
C ASP A 116 -28.36 -13.18 30.05
N ALA A 117 -28.81 -14.07 30.94
CA ALA A 117 -29.10 -15.46 30.61
C ALA A 117 -30.32 -15.63 29.69
N GLY A 118 -31.29 -14.71 29.73
CA GLY A 118 -32.49 -14.81 28.91
C GLY A 118 -32.20 -14.63 27.41
N SER A 119 -31.24 -13.75 27.09
CA SER A 119 -30.84 -13.45 25.72
C SER A 119 -29.44 -13.95 25.33
N ARG A 120 -28.68 -14.53 26.29
CA ARG A 120 -27.24 -14.86 26.19
C ARG A 120 -26.36 -13.67 25.83
N ARG A 121 -26.83 -12.46 26.14
CA ARG A 121 -26.05 -11.24 25.90
C ARG A 121 -24.95 -11.12 26.95
N VAL A 122 -23.80 -10.68 26.50
CA VAL A 122 -22.66 -10.33 27.35
C VAL A 122 -22.27 -8.91 27.01
N LEU A 123 -22.20 -8.06 28.04
CA LEU A 123 -21.63 -6.73 27.94
C LEU A 123 -20.14 -6.84 28.27
N LEU A 124 -19.29 -6.34 27.37
CA LEU A 124 -17.85 -6.29 27.56
C LEU A 124 -17.38 -4.84 27.59
N GLU A 125 -16.64 -4.45 28.62
CA GLU A 125 -15.90 -3.21 28.62
C GLU A 125 -14.70 -3.35 27.67
N CYS A 126 -14.48 -2.36 26.81
CA CYS A 126 -13.40 -2.35 25.83
C CYS A 126 -12.43 -1.22 26.18
N ARG A 127 -11.13 -1.53 26.20
CA ARG A 127 -10.08 -0.57 26.49
C ARG A 127 -8.88 -0.78 25.57
N CYS A 128 -8.39 0.30 24.99
CA CYS A 128 -7.16 0.34 24.21
C CYS A 128 -6.18 1.29 24.91
N VAL A 129 -4.98 0.81 25.20
CA VAL A 129 -3.91 1.59 25.81
C VAL A 129 -2.66 1.57 24.95
N ASN A 130 -1.90 2.67 24.94
CA ASN A 130 -0.59 2.72 24.29
C ASN A 130 0.52 2.11 25.19
N GLN A 131 1.75 2.10 24.68
CA GLN A 131 2.95 1.64 25.39
C GLN A 131 3.26 2.43 26.69
N LEU A 132 2.67 3.62 26.85
CA LEU A 132 2.79 4.45 28.04
C LEU A 132 1.64 4.21 29.04
N HIS A 133 0.79 3.20 28.80
CA HIS A 133 -0.41 2.88 29.57
C HIS A 133 -1.48 3.98 29.57
N GLU A 134 -1.43 4.89 28.61
CA GLU A 134 -2.46 5.91 28.43
C GLU A 134 -3.62 5.35 27.63
N VAL A 135 -4.84 5.72 28.02
CA VAL A 135 -6.05 5.33 27.27
C VAL A 135 -6.11 6.10 25.97
N VAL A 136 -6.15 5.37 24.86
CA VAL A 136 -6.34 5.91 23.51
C VAL A 136 -7.79 5.77 23.06
N ILE A 137 -8.42 4.64 23.38
CA ILE A 137 -9.83 4.36 23.07
C ILE A 137 -10.44 3.61 24.27
N ASP A 138 -11.65 3.97 24.66
CA ASP A 138 -12.48 3.13 25.52
C ASP A 138 -13.93 3.02 25.02
N GLY A 139 -14.69 2.13 25.63
CA GLY A 139 -16.09 1.93 25.29
C GLY A 139 -16.60 0.59 25.80
N ALA A 140 -17.67 0.10 25.18
CA ALA A 140 -18.25 -1.19 25.49
C ALA A 140 -18.81 -1.87 24.24
N ALA A 141 -18.78 -3.20 24.24
CA ALA A 141 -19.34 -4.07 23.23
C ALA A 141 -20.49 -4.89 23.83
N THR A 142 -21.62 -4.98 23.13
CA THR A 142 -22.64 -5.98 23.44
C THR A 142 -22.60 -7.08 22.40
N VAL A 143 -22.48 -8.33 22.85
CA VAL A 143 -22.48 -9.51 21.98
C VAL A 143 -23.48 -10.54 22.48
N ILE A 144 -23.95 -11.40 21.58
CA ILE A 144 -24.56 -12.68 21.95
C ILE A 144 -23.46 -13.71 21.98
N ALA A 145 -23.20 -14.31 23.14
CA ALA A 145 -22.21 -15.36 23.27
C ALA A 145 -22.74 -16.69 22.67
N PRO A 146 -21.85 -17.52 22.10
CA PRO A 146 -22.24 -18.79 21.51
C PRO A 146 -22.76 -19.75 22.59
N ALA A 147 -23.76 -20.58 22.27
CA ALA A 147 -24.18 -21.67 23.15
C ALA A 147 -23.35 -22.93 22.97
N GLU A 148 -22.84 -23.16 21.77
CA GLU A 148 -22.09 -24.36 21.44
C GLU A 148 -20.61 -24.07 21.32
N LYS A 149 -19.80 -25.06 21.72
CA LYS A 149 -18.35 -25.00 21.62
C LYS A 149 -17.95 -25.09 20.15
N VAL A 150 -17.15 -24.12 19.70
CA VAL A 150 -16.60 -24.09 18.34
C VAL A 150 -15.09 -24.08 18.42
N ARG A 151 -14.48 -25.04 17.73
CA ARG A 151 -13.02 -25.12 17.55
C ARG A 151 -12.71 -25.43 16.09
N ARG A 152 -11.97 -24.54 15.43
CA ARG A 152 -11.62 -24.64 14.00
C ARG A 152 -10.14 -24.34 13.79
N PRO A 153 -9.49 -24.94 12.77
CA PRO A 153 -8.16 -24.52 12.36
C PRO A 153 -8.18 -23.03 12.01
N GLN A 154 -7.14 -22.30 12.42
CA GLN A 154 -6.95 -20.92 12.01
C GLN A 154 -6.58 -20.89 10.53
N PHE A 155 -7.25 -20.04 9.76
CA PHE A 155 -6.86 -19.79 8.37
C PHE A 155 -5.67 -18.83 8.33
N ALA A 156 -4.67 -19.17 7.52
CA ALA A 156 -3.61 -18.23 7.18
C ALA A 156 -4.21 -17.11 6.31
N LEU A 157 -3.90 -15.87 6.65
CA LEU A 157 -4.29 -14.72 5.83
C LEU A 157 -3.40 -14.69 4.57
N PRO A 158 -3.95 -14.24 3.42
CA PRO A 158 -3.15 -14.04 2.22
C PRO A 158 -2.12 -12.91 2.43
N GLU A 159 -0.99 -12.99 1.73
CA GLU A 159 -0.08 -11.85 1.61
C GLU A 159 -0.73 -10.76 0.74
N VAL A 160 -0.82 -9.55 1.27
CA VAL A 160 -1.28 -8.37 0.54
C VAL A 160 -0.09 -7.45 0.32
N ARG A 161 0.13 -7.05 -0.94
CA ARG A 161 1.13 -6.04 -1.30
C ARG A 161 0.40 -4.82 -1.85
N VAL A 162 0.51 -3.71 -1.12
CA VAL A 162 0.06 -2.40 -1.60
C VAL A 162 1.18 -1.85 -2.48
N SER A 163 0.84 -1.47 -3.71
CA SER A 163 1.78 -0.81 -4.62
C SER A 163 1.16 0.49 -5.08
N GLU A 164 1.77 1.61 -4.73
CA GLU A 164 1.42 2.90 -5.30
C GLU A 164 1.87 2.97 -6.77
N HIS A 165 0.99 3.48 -7.63
CA HIS A 165 1.29 3.65 -9.04
C HIS A 165 2.51 4.58 -9.19
N GLY A 166 3.60 4.06 -9.79
CA GLY A 166 4.81 4.84 -10.07
C GLY A 166 5.91 4.81 -9.01
N VAL A 167 5.69 4.28 -7.78
CA VAL A 167 6.76 4.21 -6.76
C VAL A 167 7.85 3.21 -7.12
N LEU A 168 7.49 2.05 -7.69
CA LEU A 168 8.47 1.10 -8.22
C LEU A 168 9.32 1.72 -9.34
N PHE A 169 8.67 2.50 -10.22
CA PHE A 169 9.35 3.21 -11.29
C PHE A 169 10.29 4.28 -10.74
N ARG A 170 9.82 5.09 -9.78
CA ARG A 170 10.62 6.11 -9.09
C ARG A 170 11.81 5.51 -8.37
N GLY A 171 11.63 4.39 -7.66
CA GLY A 171 12.73 3.68 -7.00
C GLY A 171 13.78 3.13 -7.98
N LEU A 172 13.38 2.69 -9.17
CA LEU A 172 14.31 2.30 -10.22
C LEU A 172 15.06 3.51 -10.81
N VAL A 173 14.36 4.62 -11.06
CA VAL A 173 14.97 5.88 -11.52
C VAL A 173 15.94 6.42 -10.48
N ASP A 174 15.59 6.44 -9.20
CA ASP A 174 16.45 6.92 -8.12
C ASP A 174 17.70 6.04 -7.95
N ARG A 175 17.59 4.73 -8.17
CA ARG A 175 18.77 3.83 -8.19
C ARG A 175 19.65 4.05 -9.42
N ALA A 176 19.08 4.54 -10.52
CA ALA A 176 19.83 4.87 -11.72
C ALA A 176 20.50 6.26 -11.63
N LYS A 177 20.00 7.17 -10.78
CA LYS A 177 20.65 8.46 -10.52
C LYS A 177 22.07 8.25 -10.02
N GLY A 178 23.03 8.88 -10.71
CA GLY A 178 24.47 8.78 -10.41
C GLY A 178 25.22 7.70 -11.20
N LEU A 179 24.52 6.86 -11.97
CA LEU A 179 25.14 6.01 -12.98
C LEU A 179 25.41 6.82 -14.26
N PRO A 180 26.40 6.43 -15.09
CA PRO A 180 26.60 7.07 -16.38
C PRO A 180 25.37 6.83 -17.30
N PRO A 181 24.90 7.86 -18.03
CA PRO A 181 23.77 7.71 -18.93
C PRO A 181 24.08 6.74 -20.06
N VAL A 182 23.07 5.97 -20.48
CA VAL A 182 23.18 5.00 -21.58
C VAL A 182 23.01 5.71 -22.92
N ARG A 183 23.96 5.55 -23.86
CA ARG A 183 23.76 6.09 -25.22
C ARG A 183 22.69 5.27 -25.92
N MET A 184 21.55 5.85 -26.24
CA MET A 184 20.37 5.11 -26.65
C MET A 184 19.86 5.59 -28.02
N ALA A 185 19.75 4.68 -28.99
CA ALA A 185 19.05 5.00 -30.23
C ALA A 185 17.54 4.88 -30.01
N VAL A 186 16.83 5.99 -30.16
CA VAL A 186 15.36 6.03 -30.11
C VAL A 186 14.84 5.90 -31.52
N VAL A 187 14.23 4.75 -31.81
CA VAL A 187 13.91 4.32 -33.16
C VAL A 187 12.50 4.74 -33.52
N HIS A 188 12.40 5.57 -34.56
CA HIS A 188 11.15 6.09 -35.12
C HIS A 188 10.25 6.82 -34.09
N PRO A 189 10.75 7.87 -33.39
CA PRO A 189 9.95 8.63 -32.41
C PRO A 189 9.08 9.69 -33.09
N VAL A 190 8.08 9.26 -33.87
CA VAL A 190 7.18 10.16 -34.62
C VAL A 190 5.79 10.27 -33.98
N ASP A 191 5.67 9.88 -32.71
CA ASP A 191 4.51 10.09 -31.83
C ASP A 191 4.95 10.81 -30.55
N LEU A 192 4.00 11.48 -29.89
CA LEU A 192 4.29 12.34 -28.75
C LEU A 192 4.87 11.57 -27.55
N ASP A 193 4.35 10.37 -27.26
CA ASP A 193 4.73 9.61 -26.07
C ASP A 193 6.17 9.10 -26.17
N SER A 194 6.57 8.61 -27.35
CA SER A 194 7.94 8.12 -27.56
C SER A 194 8.98 9.24 -27.54
N LEU A 195 8.66 10.40 -28.13
CA LEU A 195 9.55 11.56 -28.10
C LEU A 195 9.65 12.17 -26.70
N LEU A 196 8.51 12.36 -26.00
CA LEU A 196 8.50 12.86 -24.62
C LEU A 196 9.24 11.92 -23.67
N GLY A 197 9.03 10.61 -23.77
CA GLY A 197 9.71 9.62 -22.94
C GLY A 197 11.23 9.70 -23.08
N ALA A 198 11.74 9.82 -24.31
CA ALA A 198 13.16 9.99 -24.57
C ALA A 198 13.72 11.30 -23.97
N LEU A 199 12.99 12.41 -24.12
CA LEU A 199 13.40 13.71 -23.60
C LEU A 199 13.40 13.76 -22.07
N GLN A 200 12.38 13.17 -21.44
CA GLN A 200 12.31 13.06 -19.98
C GLN A 200 13.47 12.21 -19.43
N ALA A 201 13.73 11.05 -20.05
CA ALA A 201 14.85 10.20 -19.66
C ALA A 201 16.21 10.90 -19.84
N ALA A 202 16.37 11.72 -20.87
CA ALA A 202 17.57 12.52 -21.08
C ALA A 202 17.74 13.62 -20.01
N ARG A 203 16.65 14.32 -19.63
CA ARG A 203 16.66 15.34 -18.57
C ARG A 203 17.02 14.76 -17.20
N GLU A 204 16.57 13.54 -16.92
CA GLU A 204 16.92 12.81 -15.69
C GLU A 204 18.33 12.19 -15.74
N GLY A 205 19.09 12.40 -16.83
CA GLY A 205 20.44 11.86 -17.00
C GLY A 205 20.50 10.35 -17.12
N LEU A 206 19.40 9.70 -17.53
CA LEU A 206 19.32 8.24 -17.69
C LEU A 206 19.87 7.79 -19.04
N ILE A 207 19.67 8.59 -20.08
CA ILE A 207 20.10 8.27 -21.45
C ILE A 207 20.72 9.48 -22.14
N ILE A 208 21.59 9.22 -23.12
CA ILE A 208 21.98 10.17 -24.16
C ILE A 208 21.26 9.73 -25.45
N PRO A 209 20.14 10.38 -25.83
CA PRO A 209 19.33 9.89 -26.94
C PRO A 209 19.96 10.25 -28.29
N VAL A 210 19.87 9.31 -29.23
CA VAL A 210 20.13 9.49 -30.65
C VAL A 210 18.83 9.18 -31.38
N LEU A 211 18.19 10.20 -31.93
CA LEU A 211 16.90 10.06 -32.63
C LEU A 211 17.14 9.49 -34.03
N VAL A 212 16.53 8.36 -34.36
CA VAL A 212 16.68 7.71 -35.66
C VAL A 212 15.31 7.60 -36.31
N GLY A 213 15.06 8.33 -37.40
CA GLY A 213 13.75 8.32 -38.05
C GLY A 213 13.54 9.46 -39.04
N PRO A 214 12.32 9.62 -39.58
CA PRO A 214 11.99 10.69 -40.52
C PRO A 214 12.16 12.08 -39.90
N GLU A 215 13.24 12.76 -40.27
CA GLU A 215 13.65 14.03 -39.67
C GLU A 215 12.54 15.08 -39.75
N ASN A 216 11.91 15.19 -40.92
CA ASN A 216 10.79 16.11 -41.13
C ASN A 216 9.62 15.87 -40.16
N ARG A 217 9.30 14.61 -39.86
CA ARG A 217 8.21 14.25 -38.96
C ARG A 217 8.58 14.48 -37.50
N ILE A 218 9.82 14.12 -37.12
CA ILE A 218 10.32 14.31 -35.75
C ILE A 218 10.37 15.81 -35.43
N ARG A 219 10.92 16.63 -36.33
CA ARG A 219 10.97 18.09 -36.16
C ARG A 219 9.57 18.71 -36.14
N ALA A 220 8.70 18.33 -37.07
CA ALA A 220 7.33 18.84 -37.07
C ALA A 220 6.57 18.49 -35.78
N LEU A 221 6.78 17.29 -35.22
CA LEU A 221 6.20 16.90 -33.94
C LEU A 221 6.79 17.71 -32.79
N ALA A 222 8.10 17.92 -32.77
CA ALA A 222 8.77 18.72 -31.75
C ALA A 222 8.28 20.18 -31.79
N ASP A 223 8.20 20.78 -32.98
CA ASP A 223 7.70 22.15 -33.18
C ASP A 223 6.24 22.29 -32.74
N ALA A 224 5.38 21.33 -33.11
CA ALA A 224 3.96 21.35 -32.75
C ALA A 224 3.70 21.27 -31.24
N HIS A 225 4.65 20.76 -30.46
CA HIS A 225 4.56 20.57 -29.02
C HIS A 225 5.61 21.36 -28.22
N GLU A 226 6.30 22.31 -28.86
CA GLU A 226 7.32 23.17 -28.24
C GLU A 226 8.44 22.37 -27.53
N LEU A 227 8.84 21.24 -28.11
CA LEU A 227 9.87 20.35 -27.58
C LEU A 227 11.26 20.73 -28.12
N LEU A 228 12.21 20.97 -27.22
CA LEU A 228 13.60 21.25 -27.60
C LEU A 228 14.35 19.96 -27.93
N ILE A 229 14.76 19.82 -29.20
CA ILE A 229 15.51 18.66 -29.71
C ILE A 229 16.84 19.05 -30.39
N ASP A 230 17.18 20.34 -30.45
CA ASP A 230 18.33 20.83 -31.24
C ASP A 230 19.69 20.32 -30.73
N ASP A 231 19.79 20.06 -29.43
CA ASP A 231 21.00 19.52 -28.80
C ASP A 231 21.14 18.00 -28.95
N LEU A 232 20.18 17.34 -29.61
CA LEU A 232 20.17 15.88 -29.78
C LEU A 232 20.72 15.47 -31.14
N ALA A 233 21.45 14.36 -31.14
CA ALA A 233 21.87 13.72 -32.39
C ALA A 233 20.64 13.16 -33.11
N LEU A 234 20.41 13.59 -34.35
CA LEU A 234 19.32 13.13 -35.20
C LEU A 234 19.90 12.51 -36.48
N ILE A 235 19.48 11.28 -36.78
CA ILE A 235 19.82 10.56 -38.00
C ILE A 235 18.53 10.37 -38.81
N GLY A 236 18.43 11.11 -39.91
CA GLY A 236 17.30 11.07 -40.82
C GLY A 236 17.21 9.73 -41.56
N THR A 237 16.02 9.15 -41.60
CA THR A 237 15.67 7.98 -42.44
C THR A 237 14.31 8.23 -43.12
N GLU A 238 14.00 7.56 -44.22
CA GLU A 238 12.74 7.76 -44.94
C GLU A 238 11.56 7.16 -44.18
N HIS A 239 11.70 5.92 -43.70
CA HIS A 239 10.60 5.14 -43.12
C HIS A 239 11.02 4.37 -41.85
N SER A 240 10.05 3.71 -41.20
CA SER A 240 10.22 2.96 -39.95
C SER A 240 11.18 1.78 -40.04
N HIS A 241 11.15 1.02 -41.13
CA HIS A 241 12.05 -0.13 -41.33
C HIS A 241 13.50 0.30 -41.45
N GLU A 242 13.78 1.33 -42.24
CA GLU A 242 15.11 1.90 -42.36
C GLU A 242 15.61 2.46 -41.02
N ALA A 243 14.75 3.13 -40.25
CA ALA A 243 15.09 3.60 -38.91
C ALA A 243 15.57 2.44 -38.01
N ALA A 244 14.88 1.30 -38.07
CA ALA A 244 15.26 0.11 -37.30
C ALA A 244 16.60 -0.47 -37.78
N GLU A 245 16.82 -0.60 -39.08
CA GLU A 245 18.07 -1.09 -39.65
C GLU A 245 19.27 -0.20 -39.27
N VAL A 246 19.10 1.12 -39.40
CA VAL A 246 20.11 2.11 -39.01
C VAL A 246 20.41 2.01 -37.52
N ALA A 247 19.39 1.96 -36.67
CA ALA A 247 19.57 1.87 -35.23
C ALA A 247 20.27 0.58 -34.80
N VAL A 248 19.90 -0.57 -35.38
CA VAL A 248 20.60 -1.85 -35.17
C VAL A 248 22.05 -1.77 -35.63
N GLY A 249 22.32 -1.11 -36.76
CA GLY A 249 23.67 -0.83 -37.23
C GLY A 249 24.49 -0.02 -36.22
N LEU A 250 23.91 1.05 -35.66
CA LEU A 250 24.57 1.86 -34.63
C LEU A 250 24.93 1.05 -33.39
N ALA A 251 24.03 0.17 -32.93
CA ALA A 251 24.27 -0.68 -31.76
C ALA A 251 25.37 -1.71 -32.05
N ARG A 252 25.33 -2.35 -33.23
CA ARG A 252 26.36 -3.31 -33.66
C ARG A 252 27.74 -2.68 -33.77
N ASP A 253 27.81 -1.43 -34.22
CA ASP A 253 29.05 -0.67 -34.37
C ASP A 253 29.53 -0.04 -33.04
N GLY A 254 28.82 -0.24 -31.93
CA GLY A 254 29.15 0.32 -30.61
C GLY A 254 28.96 1.83 -30.51
N LYS A 255 28.20 2.45 -31.41
CA LYS A 255 27.90 3.90 -31.40
C LYS A 255 26.80 4.27 -30.41
N VAL A 256 25.95 3.30 -30.08
CA VAL A 256 24.93 3.34 -29.03
C VAL A 256 24.99 2.02 -28.23
N ASP A 257 24.60 2.10 -26.96
CA ASP A 257 24.64 0.98 -26.00
C ASP A 257 23.29 0.24 -25.92
N ALA A 258 22.19 0.92 -26.28
CA ALA A 258 20.84 0.37 -26.21
C ALA A 258 19.92 0.92 -27.32
N LEU A 259 18.82 0.20 -27.57
CA LEU A 259 17.77 0.58 -28.51
C LEU A 259 16.45 0.79 -27.75
N MET A 260 15.73 1.85 -28.08
CA MET A 260 14.36 2.10 -27.62
C MET A 260 13.42 2.15 -28.80
N LYS A 261 12.34 1.38 -28.73
CA LYS A 261 11.30 1.36 -29.76
C LYS A 261 10.38 2.57 -29.58
N GLY A 262 10.26 3.41 -30.61
CA GLY A 262 9.21 4.43 -30.74
C GLY A 262 7.92 3.85 -31.34
N SER A 263 7.27 4.55 -32.26
CA SER A 263 6.01 4.14 -32.92
C SER A 263 6.16 3.03 -33.96
N LEU A 264 7.10 2.10 -33.78
CA LEU A 264 7.20 0.92 -34.62
C LEU A 264 6.04 -0.02 -34.31
N HIS A 265 5.16 -0.20 -35.29
CA HIS A 265 4.19 -1.30 -35.29
C HIS A 265 4.92 -2.61 -35.61
N THR A 266 4.70 -3.62 -34.76
CA THR A 266 5.05 -5.03 -35.03
C THR A 266 3.95 -5.70 -35.83
#